data_AF-A0A9P9I6H4-F1
#
_entry.id   AF-A0A9P9I6H4-F1
#
_cell.length_a   1.000
_cell.length_b   1.000
_cell.length_c   1.000
_cell.angle_alpha   90.00
_cell.angle_beta   90.00
_cell.angle_gamma   90.00
#
_symmetry.space_group_name_H-M   'P 1'
#
loop_
_entity.id
_entity.type
_entity.pdbx_description
1 polymer ?
#
loop_
_entity_poly.entity_id
_entity_poly.type
_entity_poly.pdbx_seq_one_letter_code
_entity_poly.pdbx_strand_id
1 'polypeptide(L)'
;MSSSVVGTFTRNSANRVTATFVIDQIMRSFTATISPAIQPFTSNQAKLTYDDLEKLTGTRNYSGRVGINDFSLTLDNGVTIVGELNPPGIQPASTVDGTGNWEES
;
A
#
# COMPACT_ATOMS: atom_id res chain seq x y z
N MET A 1 -13.87 -16.10 3.42
CA MET A 1 -12.47 -16.52 3.17
C MET A 1 -11.71 -15.28 2.75
N SER A 2 -10.43 -15.12 3.11
CA SER A 2 -9.62 -14.02 2.61
C SER A 2 -8.84 -14.43 1.36
N SER A 3 -8.74 -13.51 0.42
CA SER A 3 -7.95 -13.59 -0.80
C SER A 3 -6.68 -12.77 -0.65
N SER A 4 -5.62 -13.16 -1.38
CA SER A 4 -4.40 -12.36 -1.44
C SER A 4 -3.78 -12.34 -2.82
N VAL A 5 -3.21 -11.20 -3.20
CA VAL A 5 -2.56 -10.97 -4.49
C VAL A 5 -1.25 -10.21 -4.29
N VAL A 6 -0.25 -10.49 -5.13
CA VAL A 6 1.02 -9.78 -5.15
C VAL A 6 0.98 -8.67 -6.21
N GLY A 7 1.56 -7.53 -5.87
CA GLY A 7 1.65 -6.35 -6.72
C GLY A 7 2.82 -5.47 -6.32
N THR A 8 2.73 -4.19 -6.64
CA THR A 8 3.80 -3.21 -6.38
C THR A 8 3.38 -2.18 -5.36
N PHE A 9 4.35 -1.59 -4.66
CA PHE A 9 4.15 -0.42 -3.81
C PHE A 9 5.26 0.60 -4.03
N THR A 10 4.91 1.78 -4.50
CA THR A 10 5.85 2.80 -4.96
C THR A 10 5.56 4.14 -4.33
N ARG A 11 6.63 4.86 -3.96
CA ARG A 11 6.56 6.24 -3.51
C ARG A 11 6.63 7.19 -4.72
N ASN A 12 5.52 7.87 -5.01
CA ASN A 12 5.42 8.81 -6.14
C ASN A 12 6.00 10.18 -5.80
N SER A 13 5.75 10.68 -4.59
CA SER A 13 6.28 11.94 -4.06
C SER A 13 6.38 11.88 -2.54
N ALA A 14 6.93 12.93 -1.91
CA ALA A 14 7.21 12.95 -0.47
C ALA A 14 6.03 12.50 0.40
N ASN A 15 4.83 12.91 0.03
CA ASN A 15 3.59 12.63 0.76
C ASN A 15 2.61 11.82 -0.08
N ARG A 16 3.08 11.06 -1.10
CA ARG A 16 2.19 10.27 -1.95
C ARG A 16 2.78 8.92 -2.35
N VAL A 17 1.97 7.88 -2.19
CA VAL A 17 2.30 6.49 -2.56
C VAL A 17 1.21 5.88 -3.43
N THR A 18 1.55 4.87 -4.22
CA THR A 18 0.58 4.06 -4.96
C THR A 18 0.92 2.58 -4.79
N ALA A 19 -0.08 1.78 -4.43
CA ALA A 19 -0.03 0.34 -4.50
C ALA A 19 -0.85 -0.15 -5.69
N THR A 20 -0.34 -1.10 -6.48
CA THR A 20 -1.00 -1.57 -7.71
C THR A 20 -1.07 -3.08 -7.73
N PHE A 21 -2.25 -3.61 -8.02
CA PHE A 21 -2.54 -5.05 -8.01
C PHE A 21 -3.38 -5.41 -9.25
N VAL A 22 -3.16 -6.61 -9.81
CA VAL A 22 -3.98 -7.15 -10.90
C VAL A 22 -4.87 -8.25 -10.34
N ILE A 23 -6.18 -8.03 -10.34
CA ILE A 23 -7.17 -8.95 -9.78
C ILE A 23 -8.24 -9.19 -10.83
N ASP A 24 -8.46 -10.45 -11.21
CA ASP A 24 -9.39 -10.83 -12.28
C ASP A 24 -9.14 -10.06 -13.59
N GLN A 25 -7.86 -9.88 -13.93
CA GLN A 25 -7.37 -9.12 -15.09
C GLN A 25 -7.65 -7.61 -15.07
N ILE A 26 -8.23 -7.08 -13.99
CA ILE A 26 -8.47 -5.65 -13.79
C ILE A 26 -7.34 -5.08 -12.94
N MET A 27 -6.73 -3.99 -13.40
CA MET A 27 -5.73 -3.28 -12.60
C MET A 27 -6.45 -2.43 -11.55
N ARG A 28 -6.12 -2.67 -10.28
CA ARG A 28 -6.61 -1.89 -9.14
C ARG A 28 -5.45 -1.17 -8.47
N SER A 29 -5.61 0.13 -8.31
CA SER A 29 -4.60 1.02 -7.74
C SER A 29 -5.13 1.67 -6.47
N PHE A 30 -4.39 1.60 -5.37
CA PHE A 30 -4.63 2.38 -4.17
C PHE A 30 -3.63 3.54 -4.12
N THR A 31 -4.11 4.75 -4.37
CA THR A 31 -3.26 5.94 -4.35
C THR A 31 -3.56 6.75 -3.09
N ALA A 32 -2.54 6.97 -2.26
CA ALA A 32 -2.72 7.50 -0.92
C ALA A 32 -1.76 8.64 -0.57
N THR A 33 -2.23 9.53 0.31
CA THR A 33 -1.34 10.43 1.04
C THR A 33 -0.55 9.65 2.09
N ILE A 34 0.64 10.13 2.44
CA ILE A 34 1.44 9.55 3.51
C ILE A 34 2.04 10.65 4.40
N SER A 35 1.87 10.50 5.71
CA SER A 35 2.40 11.41 6.73
C SER A 35 3.06 10.60 7.85
N PRO A 36 4.26 10.97 8.32
CA PRO A 36 5.11 12.04 7.80
C PRO A 36 5.68 11.72 6.40
N ALA A 37 6.34 12.70 5.79
CA ALA A 37 7.06 12.49 4.53
C ALA A 37 8.15 11.42 4.70
N ILE A 38 8.25 10.52 3.73
CA ILE A 38 9.23 9.42 3.74
C ILE A 38 10.18 9.44 2.54
N GLN A 39 11.32 8.78 2.72
CA GLN A 39 12.33 8.60 1.68
C GLN A 39 11.75 7.84 0.49
N PRO A 40 12.29 8.05 -0.73
CA PRO A 40 11.91 7.24 -1.88
C PRO A 40 12.19 5.76 -1.64
N PHE A 41 11.24 4.90 -2.00
CA PHE A 41 11.39 3.46 -2.00
C PHE A 41 10.52 2.86 -3.11
N THR A 42 10.77 1.60 -3.42
CA THR A 42 9.90 0.76 -4.23
C THR A 42 9.79 -0.62 -3.59
N SER A 43 8.72 -1.33 -3.91
CA SER A 43 8.53 -2.74 -3.60
C SER A 43 7.85 -3.40 -4.79
N ASN A 44 8.39 -4.55 -5.21
CA ASN A 44 7.78 -5.40 -6.25
C ASN A 44 7.11 -6.65 -5.65
N GLN A 45 7.00 -6.71 -4.32
CA GLN A 45 6.45 -7.83 -3.57
C GLN A 45 5.42 -7.36 -2.53
N ALA A 46 4.61 -6.37 -2.91
CA ALA A 46 3.51 -5.91 -2.08
C ALA A 46 2.39 -6.96 -2.11
N LYS A 47 2.00 -7.49 -0.96
CA LYS A 47 0.90 -8.42 -0.79
C LYS A 47 -0.32 -7.67 -0.27
N LEU A 48 -1.38 -7.64 -1.08
CA LEU A 48 -2.72 -7.21 -0.69
C LEU A 48 -3.47 -8.41 -0.10
N THR A 49 -4.15 -8.23 1.03
CA THR A 49 -5.09 -9.21 1.60
C THR A 49 -6.44 -8.55 1.85
N TYR A 50 -7.51 -9.18 1.39
CA TYR A 50 -8.89 -8.70 1.46
C TYR A 50 -9.86 -9.88 1.52
N ASP A 51 -11.05 -9.68 2.07
CA ASP A 51 -12.11 -10.69 2.18
C ASP A 51 -13.27 -10.47 1.19
N ASP A 52 -13.37 -9.28 0.61
CA ASP A 52 -14.39 -8.89 -0.37
C ASP A 52 -13.82 -7.87 -1.37
N LEU A 53 -14.15 -8.01 -2.66
CA LEU A 53 -13.76 -7.07 -3.71
C LEU A 53 -14.38 -5.68 -3.51
N GLU A 54 -15.57 -5.60 -2.91
CA GLU A 54 -16.22 -4.32 -2.61
C GLU A 54 -15.38 -3.43 -1.67
N LYS A 55 -14.48 -4.04 -0.89
CA LYS A 55 -13.55 -3.31 -0.02
C LYS A 55 -12.39 -2.64 -0.75
N LEU A 56 -12.17 -2.98 -2.02
CA LEU A 56 -11.13 -2.39 -2.88
C LEU A 56 -11.68 -1.22 -3.72
N THR A 57 -12.56 -0.42 -3.12
CA THR A 57 -13.25 0.70 -3.77
C THR A 57 -13.27 1.95 -2.89
N GLY A 58 -13.35 3.12 -3.52
CA GLY A 58 -13.52 4.40 -2.87
C GLY A 58 -12.37 4.83 -1.95
N THR A 59 -12.65 5.85 -1.14
CA THR A 59 -11.69 6.45 -0.20
C THR A 59 -11.61 5.67 1.11
N ARG A 60 -10.40 5.40 1.58
CA ARG A 60 -10.10 4.69 2.83
C ARG A 60 -9.00 5.40 3.61
N ASN A 61 -9.17 5.50 4.92
CA ASN A 61 -8.08 5.86 5.80
C ASN A 61 -7.23 4.63 6.07
N TYR A 62 -5.95 4.84 6.35
CA TYR A 62 -5.05 3.76 6.76
C TYR A 62 -4.07 4.24 7.82
N SER A 63 -3.53 3.27 8.55
CA SER A 63 -2.37 3.44 9.41
C SER A 63 -1.38 2.32 9.16
N GLY A 64 -0.11 2.55 9.47
CA GLY A 64 0.92 1.57 9.19
C GLY A 64 2.32 1.95 9.62
N ARG A 65 3.28 1.19 9.12
CA ARG A 65 4.71 1.38 9.31
C ARG A 65 5.43 1.14 8.00
N VAL A 66 6.41 1.98 7.71
CA VAL A 66 7.45 1.72 6.73
C VAL A 66 8.74 1.49 7.51
N GLY A 67 9.14 0.22 7.62
CA GLY A 67 10.37 -0.20 8.26
C GLY A 67 11.58 -0.01 7.34
N ILE A 68 12.74 -0.49 7.79
CA ILE A 68 13.97 -0.35 7.00
C ILE A 68 13.91 -1.19 5.73
N ASN A 69 13.41 -2.43 5.85
CA ASN A 69 13.35 -3.40 4.76
C ASN A 69 11.92 -3.88 4.46
N ASP A 70 10.92 -3.38 5.18
CA ASP A 70 9.55 -3.86 5.12
C ASP A 70 8.54 -2.72 5.24
N PHE A 71 7.28 -3.01 4.96
CA PHE A 71 6.17 -2.13 5.27
C PHE A 71 4.91 -2.93 5.59
N SER A 72 4.00 -2.30 6.33
CA SER A 72 2.69 -2.84 6.65
C SER A 72 1.69 -1.71 6.79
N LEU A 73 0.65 -1.72 5.95
CA LEU A 73 -0.47 -0.79 5.99
C LEU A 73 -1.76 -1.56 6.30
N THR A 74 -2.60 -1.00 7.16
CA THR A 74 -3.94 -1.50 7.47
C THR A 74 -4.94 -0.39 7.20
N LEU A 75 -5.87 -0.65 6.27
CA LEU A 75 -6.98 0.23 5.95
C LEU A 75 -8.10 0.06 6.99
N ASP A 76 -8.89 1.10 7.18
CA ASP A 76 -10.02 1.14 8.14
C ASP A 76 -11.08 0.05 7.93
N ASN A 77 -11.19 -0.51 6.72
CA ASN A 77 -12.08 -1.61 6.38
C ASN A 77 -11.47 -3.02 6.53
N GLY A 78 -10.26 -3.11 7.10
CA GLY A 78 -9.56 -4.36 7.39
C GLY A 78 -8.71 -4.91 6.23
N VAL A 79 -8.65 -4.22 5.09
CA VAL A 79 -7.72 -4.57 4.00
C VAL A 79 -6.29 -4.27 4.45
N THR A 80 -5.36 -5.19 4.16
CA THR A 80 -3.94 -5.01 4.52
C THR A 80 -3.05 -5.04 3.28
N ILE A 81 -2.05 -4.16 3.26
CA ILE A 81 -1.02 -4.10 2.22
C ILE A 81 0.34 -4.20 2.92
N VAL A 82 1.03 -5.33 2.74
CA VAL A 82 2.30 -5.64 3.44
C VAL A 82 3.36 -6.08 2.44
N GLY A 83 4.64 -5.92 2.74
CA GLY A 83 5.68 -6.43 1.85
C GLY A 83 7.09 -6.01 2.24
N GLU A 84 8.05 -6.48 1.46
CA GLU A 84 9.46 -6.09 1.59
C GLU A 84 9.78 -4.90 0.68
N LEU A 85 10.66 -4.02 1.13
CA LEU A 85 11.21 -2.93 0.33
C LEU A 85 12.36 -3.45 -0.52
N ASN A 86 12.46 -2.99 -1.75
CA ASN A 86 13.64 -3.22 -2.57
C ASN A 86 14.86 -2.52 -1.93
N PRO A 87 16.08 -3.09 -1.98
CA PRO A 87 17.29 -2.42 -1.53
C PRO A 87 17.46 -1.04 -2.20
N PRO A 88 17.90 0.00 -1.46
CA PRO A 88 18.49 -0.07 -0.12
C PRO A 88 17.48 0.02 1.04
N GLY A 89 16.17 0.00 0.77
CA GLY A 89 15.16 0.26 1.80
C GLY A 89 15.08 1.74 2.19
N ILE A 90 14.67 2.04 3.43
CA ILE A 90 14.65 3.40 3.99
C ILE A 90 15.29 3.46 5.38
N GLN A 91 15.81 4.61 5.80
CA GLN A 91 16.31 4.78 7.18
C GLN A 91 16.21 6.26 7.63
N PRO A 92 15.48 6.60 8.71
CA PRO A 92 14.91 5.69 9.70
C PRO A 92 13.57 5.07 9.28
N ALA A 93 13.16 4.03 10.00
CA ALA A 93 11.78 3.54 9.94
C ALA A 93 10.79 4.60 10.45
N SER A 94 9.58 4.64 9.89
CA SER A 94 8.53 5.58 10.28
C SER A 94 7.19 4.86 10.46
N THR A 95 6.45 5.23 11.51
CA THR A 95 5.00 5.02 11.52
C THR A 95 4.36 6.03 10.58
N VAL A 96 3.32 5.61 9.87
CA VAL A 96 2.67 6.45 8.86
C VAL A 96 1.16 6.29 8.92
N ASP A 97 0.46 7.34 8.51
CA ASP A 97 -0.98 7.35 8.31
C ASP A 97 -1.35 8.22 7.11
N GLY A 98 -2.58 8.07 6.64
CA GLY A 98 -3.11 8.90 5.58
C GLY A 98 -4.43 8.40 5.04
N THR A 99 -4.79 8.94 3.88
CA THR A 99 -6.03 8.65 3.19
C THR A 99 -5.70 8.31 1.74
N GLY A 100 -6.27 7.24 1.21
CA GLY A 100 -6.12 6.88 -0.19
C GLY A 100 -7.43 6.52 -0.85
N ASN A 101 -7.42 6.55 -2.18
CA ASN A 101 -8.56 6.18 -3.01
C ASN A 101 -8.19 4.98 -3.86
N TRP A 102 -9.13 4.05 -3.99
CA TRP A 102 -9.05 2.95 -4.94
C TRP A 102 -9.56 3.40 -6.32
N GLU A 103 -8.81 3.02 -7.35
CA GLU A 103 -9.12 3.26 -8.76
C GLU A 103 -8.99 1.96 -9.55
N GLU A 104 -9.88 1.75 -10.51
CA GLU A 104 -9.85 0.62 -11.44
C GLU A 104 -9.58 1.12 -12.86
N SER A 105 -8.82 0.36 -13.64
CA SER A 105 -8.49 0.67 -15.05
C SER A 105 -8.38 -0.59 -15.90
#